data_AF-A0A819Z098-F1
#
_entry.id   AF-A0A819Z098-F1
#
_cell.length_a   1.000
_cell.length_b   1.000
_cell.length_c   1.000
_cell.angle_alpha   90.00
_cell.angle_beta   90.00
_cell.angle_gamma   90.00
#
_symmetry.space_group_name_H-M   'P 1'
#
loop_
_entity.id
_entity.type
_entity.pdbx_description
1 polymer ?
#
loop_
_entity_poly.entity_id
_entity_poly.type
_entity_poly.pdbx_seq_one_letter_code
_entity_poly.pdbx_strand_id
1 'polypeptide(L)'
;MMKNFSVKTRTIQNRLLKNKYPLNGAAAENIALNSGRSAQYTVNQWMKSPKHRASILNPKYNQVGIGASQKNQKIWWTMLLARGSDKCVLPKKS
;
A
#
# COMPACT_ATOMS: atom_id res chain seq x y z
N MET A 1 -2.10 -13.88 -14.37
CA MET A 1 -2.97 -14.57 -13.38
C MET A 1 -2.34 -14.45 -12.00
N MET A 2 -2.83 -13.55 -11.12
CA MET A 2 -2.31 -13.40 -9.76
C MET A 2 -3.00 -14.41 -8.85
N LYS A 3 -2.22 -15.30 -8.23
CA LYS A 3 -2.71 -16.25 -7.23
C LYS A 3 -3.03 -15.49 -5.94
N ASN A 4 -4.31 -15.45 -5.58
CA ASN A 4 -4.78 -15.03 -4.26
C ASN A 4 -4.28 -16.06 -3.23
N PHE A 5 -3.18 -15.76 -2.53
CA PHE A 5 -2.86 -16.48 -1.30
C PHE A 5 -3.81 -15.99 -0.19
N SER A 6 -4.94 -16.68 -0.06
CA SER A 6 -5.85 -16.55 1.08
C SER A 6 -5.24 -17.24 2.29
N VAL A 7 -4.80 -16.45 3.27
CA VAL A 7 -4.60 -16.92 4.65
C VAL A 7 -5.35 -15.93 5.53
N LYS A 8 -6.42 -16.40 6.20
CA LYS A 8 -7.39 -15.60 6.98
C LYS A 8 -6.78 -14.75 8.14
N THR A 9 -5.46 -14.70 8.28
CA THR A 9 -4.71 -13.90 9.27
C THR A 9 -3.77 -12.84 8.67
N ARG A 10 -3.68 -12.70 7.33
CA ARG A 10 -2.69 -11.83 6.65
C ARG A 10 -3.27 -10.63 5.88
N THR A 11 -4.40 -10.08 6.29
CA THR A 11 -4.95 -8.88 5.63
C THR A 11 -4.07 -7.66 5.87
N ILE A 12 -4.14 -6.66 4.98
CA ILE A 12 -3.45 -5.38 5.21
C ILE A 12 -3.91 -4.72 6.51
N GLN A 13 -5.20 -4.80 6.84
CA GLN A 13 -5.73 -4.26 8.10
C GLN A 13 -5.06 -4.91 9.32
N ASN A 14 -4.90 -6.24 9.33
CA ASN A 14 -4.21 -6.93 10.42
C ASN A 14 -2.75 -6.51 10.53
N ARG A 15 -2.04 -6.33 9.40
CA ARG A 15 -0.64 -5.86 9.40
C ARG A 15 -0.51 -4.44 9.95
N LEU A 16 -1.43 -3.54 9.58
CA LEU A 16 -1.46 -2.17 10.10
C LEU A 16 -1.74 -2.15 11.61
N LEU A 17 -2.81 -2.84 12.04
CA LEU A 17 -3.19 -2.94 13.45
C LEU A 17 -2.11 -3.58 14.33
N LYS A 18 -1.46 -4.65 13.85
CA LYS A 18 -0.34 -5.30 14.56
C LYS A 18 0.83 -4.34 14.80
N ASN A 19 1.07 -3.39 13.89
CA ASN A 19 2.12 -2.38 14.01
C ASN A 19 1.62 -1.08 14.66
N LYS A 20 0.47 -1.12 15.37
CA LYS A 20 -0.11 0.00 16.09
C LYS A 20 -0.42 1.21 15.18
N TYR A 21 -0.61 0.98 13.88
CA TYR A 21 -1.08 2.03 12.99
C TYR A 21 -2.51 2.42 13.39
N PRO A 22 -2.83 3.73 13.50
CA PRO A 22 -4.12 4.21 13.99
C PRO A 22 -5.21 4.12 12.91
N LEU A 23 -5.50 2.90 12.47
CA LEU A 23 -6.43 2.58 11.38
C LEU A 23 -7.87 2.97 11.74
N ASN A 24 -8.52 3.73 10.87
CA ASN A 24 -9.92 4.10 10.95
C ASN A 24 -10.73 3.42 9.84
N GLY A 25 -10.93 2.10 9.98
CA GLY A 25 -11.91 1.32 9.22
C GLY A 25 -11.54 0.92 7.77
N ALA A 26 -10.69 1.67 7.06
CA ALA A 26 -10.42 1.40 5.64
C ALA A 26 -8.93 1.26 5.33
N ALA A 27 -8.55 0.20 4.61
CA ALA A 27 -7.22 0.02 4.04
C ALA A 27 -7.27 -0.71 2.68
N ALA A 28 -6.27 -0.47 1.83
CA ALA A 28 -6.03 -1.18 0.58
C ALA A 28 -4.53 -1.35 0.33
N GLU A 29 -4.20 -2.28 -0.57
CA GLU A 29 -2.83 -2.57 -0.99
C GLU A 29 -2.78 -2.73 -2.50
N ASN A 30 -1.87 -1.99 -3.13
CA ASN A 30 -1.44 -2.21 -4.49
C ASN A 30 -0.02 -2.77 -4.46
N ILE A 31 0.21 -3.87 -5.19
CA ILE A 31 1.53 -4.49 -5.34
C ILE A 31 1.89 -4.54 -6.82
N ALA A 32 3.17 -4.37 -7.12
CA ALA A 32 3.70 -4.63 -8.44
C ALA A 32 5.03 -5.36 -8.34
N LEU A 33 5.15 -6.42 -9.15
CA LEU A 33 6.36 -7.21 -9.29
C LEU A 33 6.91 -6.95 -10.69
N ASN A 34 8.20 -6.65 -10.77
CA ASN A 34 8.89 -6.46 -12.06
C ASN A 34 8.31 -5.29 -12.88
N SER A 35 7.71 -4.30 -12.23
CA SER A 35 7.16 -3.11 -12.86
C SER A 35 8.26 -2.09 -13.16
N GLY A 36 9.13 -2.42 -14.12
CA GLY A 36 10.19 -1.52 -14.58
C GLY A 36 11.19 -1.08 -13.50
N ARG A 37 12.14 -0.23 -13.88
CA ARG A 37 13.18 0.28 -12.98
C ARG A 37 12.79 1.55 -12.21
N SER A 38 11.59 2.10 -12.41
CA SER A 38 11.21 3.40 -11.84
C SER A 38 9.84 3.45 -11.18
N ALA A 39 9.71 4.32 -10.16
CA ALA A 39 8.46 4.58 -9.47
C ALA A 39 7.38 5.11 -10.43
N GLN A 40 7.74 6.03 -11.33
CA GLN A 40 6.81 6.61 -12.31
C GLN A 40 6.18 5.52 -13.20
N TYR A 41 6.98 4.57 -13.67
CA TYR A 41 6.46 3.48 -14.49
C TYR A 41 5.47 2.63 -13.69
N THR A 42 5.82 2.26 -12.45
CA THR A 42 4.93 1.49 -11.57
C THR A 42 3.59 2.21 -11.32
N VAL A 43 3.62 3.49 -10.97
CA VAL A 43 2.41 4.28 -10.74
C VAL A 43 1.56 4.37 -12.01
N ASN A 44 2.19 4.59 -13.17
CA ASN A 44 1.48 4.59 -14.45
C ASN A 44 0.79 3.24 -14.73
N GLN A 45 1.43 2.12 -14.41
CA GLN A 45 0.82 0.78 -14.57
C GLN A 45 -0.36 0.58 -13.62
N TRP A 46 -0.26 1.03 -12.36
CA TRP A 46 -1.39 0.99 -11.43
C TRP A 46 -2.55 1.87 -11.90
N MET A 47 -2.28 3.07 -12.43
CA MET A 47 -3.32 3.96 -12.96
C MET A 47 -4.01 3.41 -14.22
N LYS A 48 -3.33 2.59 -15.02
CA LYS A 48 -3.93 1.90 -16.18
C LYS A 48 -4.77 0.69 -15.79
N SER A 49 -4.62 0.17 -14.57
CA SER A 49 -5.37 -0.98 -14.08
C SER A 49 -6.61 -0.54 -13.30
N PRO A 50 -7.85 -0.87 -13.74
CA PRO A 50 -9.07 -0.43 -13.05
C PRO A 50 -9.09 -0.76 -11.56
N LYS A 51 -8.62 -1.96 -11.18
CA LYS A 51 -8.53 -2.39 -9.77
C LYS A 51 -7.56 -1.54 -8.95
N HIS A 52 -6.34 -1.33 -9.44
CA HIS A 52 -5.33 -0.57 -8.68
C HIS A 52 -5.66 0.93 -8.66
N ARG A 53 -6.16 1.47 -9.78
CA ARG A 53 -6.66 2.84 -9.89
C ARG A 53 -7.80 3.10 -8.92
N ALA A 54 -8.74 2.16 -8.77
CA ALA A 54 -9.83 2.29 -7.82
C ALA A 54 -9.33 2.46 -6.39
N SER A 55 -8.25 1.78 -5.98
CA SER A 55 -7.61 2.03 -4.68
C SER A 55 -7.03 3.44 -4.58
N ILE A 56 -6.26 3.88 -5.59
CA ILE A 56 -5.56 5.18 -5.60
C ILE A 56 -6.53 6.35 -5.53
N LEU A 57 -7.64 6.28 -6.27
CA LEU A 57 -8.62 7.37 -6.38
C LEU A 57 -9.75 7.29 -5.35
N ASN A 58 -9.69 6.35 -4.41
CA ASN A 58 -10.75 6.20 -3.41
C ASN A 58 -10.63 7.27 -2.31
N PRO A 59 -11.61 8.19 -2.18
CA PRO A 59 -11.56 9.28 -1.19
C PRO A 59 -11.71 8.79 0.26
N LYS A 60 -11.98 7.50 0.48
CA LYS A 60 -11.96 6.90 1.82
C LYS A 60 -10.56 6.89 2.44
N TYR A 61 -9.50 6.93 1.64
CA TYR A 61 -8.13 6.93 2.15
C TYR A 61 -7.59 8.35 2.24
N ASN A 62 -6.89 8.67 3.33
CA ASN A 62 -6.27 9.97 3.57
C ASN A 62 -4.75 9.87 3.78
N GLN A 63 -4.19 8.66 3.82
CA GLN A 63 -2.79 8.40 4.07
C GLN A 63 -2.27 7.33 3.10
N VAL A 64 -1.03 7.50 2.67
CA VAL A 64 -0.32 6.58 1.76
C VAL A 64 1.08 6.27 2.29
N GLY A 65 1.46 4.99 2.26
CA GLY A 65 2.81 4.52 2.52
C GLY A 65 3.33 3.76 1.31
N ILE A 66 4.53 4.09 0.83
CA ILE A 66 5.14 3.46 -0.35
C ILE A 66 6.44 2.79 0.08
N GLY A 67 6.62 1.53 -0.32
CA GLY A 67 7.83 0.76 -0.08
C GLY A 67 8.33 0.10 -1.37
N ALA A 68 9.64 0.06 -1.53
CA ALA A 68 10.31 -0.68 -2.59
C ALA A 68 11.37 -1.59 -1.99
N SER A 69 11.47 -2.82 -2.51
CA SER A 69 12.55 -3.76 -2.20
C SER A 69 13.17 -4.25 -3.50
N GLN A 70 14.49 -4.41 -3.53
CA GLN A 70 15.21 -4.85 -4.72
C GLN A 70 16.07 -6.08 -4.42
N LYS A 71 16.02 -7.05 -5.33
CA LYS A 71 16.85 -8.27 -5.32
C LYS A 71 17.05 -8.74 -6.76
N ASN A 72 18.30 -9.02 -7.14
CA ASN A 72 18.66 -9.50 -8.50
C ASN A 72 18.05 -8.63 -9.63
N GLN A 73 18.21 -7.31 -9.53
CA GLN A 73 17.67 -6.30 -10.47
C GLN A 73 16.14 -6.26 -10.62
N LYS A 74 15.40 -7.08 -9.86
CA LYS A 74 13.94 -7.01 -9.78
C LYS A 74 13.56 -6.10 -8.62
N ILE A 75 12.59 -5.23 -8.86
CA ILE A 75 12.02 -4.37 -7.83
C ILE A 75 10.60 -4.84 -7.54
N TRP A 76 10.28 -4.94 -6.25
CA TRP A 76 8.95 -5.16 -5.71
C TRP A 76 8.46 -3.85 -5.13
N TRP A 77 7.32 -3.38 -5.61
CA TRP A 77 6.68 -2.16 -5.14
C TRP A 77 5.42 -2.50 -4.36
N THR A 78 5.24 -1.81 -3.25
CA THR A 78 4.04 -1.85 -2.43
C THR A 78 3.56 -0.43 -2.17
N MET A 79 2.27 -0.19 -2.40
CA MET A 79 1.57 1.02 -1.99
C MET A 79 0.45 0.61 -1.04
N LEU A 80 0.53 1.09 0.19
CA LEU A 80 -0.49 0.93 1.22
C LEU A 80 -1.31 2.21 1.29
N LEU A 81 -2.62 2.07 1.21
CA LEU A 81 -3.58 3.16 1.32
C LEU A 81 -4.42 2.89 2.56
N ALA A 82 -4.65 3.90 3.38
CA ALA A 82 -5.45 3.74 4.58
C ALA A 82 -6.17 5.04 4.96
N ARG A 83 -7.24 4.88 5.72
CA ARG A 83 -7.78 5.96 6.55
C ARG A 83 -7.06 5.89 7.89
N GLY A 84 -6.17 6.84 8.18
CA GLY A 84 -5.70 7.08 9.54
C GLY A 84 -6.71 7.94 10.31
N SER A 85 -6.79 7.76 11.62
CA SER A 85 -7.35 8.82 12.47
C SER A 85 -6.36 9.99 12.48
N ASP A 86 -6.85 11.23 12.39
CA ASP A 86 -6.03 12.45 12.22
C ASP A 86 -5.09 12.76 13.38
N LYS A 87 -4.95 11.84 14.34
CA LYS A 87 -3.85 11.81 15.30
C LYS A 87 -2.57 11.36 14.58
N CYS A 88 -2.05 12.19 13.69
CA CYS A 88 -0.63 12.16 13.38
C CYS A 88 0.10 12.57 14.68
N VAL A 89 0.36 11.61 15.57
CA VAL A 89 1.30 11.81 16.67
C VAL A 89 2.68 11.80 16.05
N LEU A 90 3.09 12.95 15.49
CA LEU A 90 4.50 13.17 15.23
C LEU A 90 5.22 12.94 16.57
N PRO A 91 6.34 12.19 16.61
CA PRO A 91 7.12 12.11 17.82
C PRO A 91 7.43 13.55 18.25
N LYS A 92 7.01 13.92 19.47
CA LYS A 92 7.44 15.19 20.05
C LYS A 92 8.96 15.16 20.00
N LYS A 93 9.58 16.10 19.27
CA LYS A 93 11.02 16.30 19.36
C LYS A 93 11.34 16.52 20.84
N SER A 94 12.21 15.66 21.36
CA SER A 94 12.87 15.83 22.66
C SER A 94 13.60 17.16 22.71
#